data_AF-A0A5E4GPU6-F1
#
_entry.id   AF-A0A5E4GPU6-F1
#
_cell.length_a   1.000
_cell.length_b   1.000
_cell.length_c   1.000
_cell.angle_alpha   90.00
_cell.angle_beta   90.00
_cell.angle_gamma   90.00
#
_symmetry.space_group_name_H-M   'P 1'
#
loop_
_entity.id
_entity.type
_entity.pdbx_description
1 polymer ?
#
loop_
_entity_poly.entity_id
_entity_poly.type
_entity_poly.pdbx_seq_one_letter_code
_entity_poly.pdbx_strand_id
1 'polypeptide(L)'
;SYSSEGCIAERYIAEEAVEFCTQHLSDVSTVGVPSSQKMGVSKPLSGCTVSVVDQDLLNQAHLYVLENTEEVQSELEEDNNGVSENLRWLAAGPNMAVPLYRNYLIKGIKFNIKAQDDVRTTQNSGVYLLAQTMQVASAKDKNPILSNMGFYGVIQEIWDLDYQKFTIPVFRCDWIDSS
;
A
#
# COMPACT_ATOMS: atom_id res chain seq x y z
N SER A 1 -35.67 -17.55 20.85
CA SER A 1 -35.29 -18.37 19.69
C SER A 1 -34.18 -17.62 18.97
N TYR A 2 -32.94 -18.10 19.08
CA TYR A 2 -31.79 -17.54 18.36
C TYR A 2 -31.97 -17.85 16.86
N SER A 3 -31.99 -16.81 16.02
CA SER A 3 -31.91 -17.00 14.57
C SER A 3 -30.46 -17.24 14.20
N SER A 4 -30.13 -18.50 13.95
CA SER A 4 -28.85 -18.96 13.43
C SER A 4 -28.57 -18.51 11.99
N GLU A 5 -29.56 -17.91 11.31
CA GLU A 5 -29.43 -17.51 9.90
C GLU A 5 -28.71 -16.17 9.72
N GLY A 6 -28.77 -15.27 10.72
CA GLY A 6 -28.09 -13.97 10.66
C GLY A 6 -26.57 -14.10 10.66
N CYS A 7 -26.01 -14.95 11.54
CA CYS A 7 -24.57 -15.20 11.58
C CYS A 7 -24.05 -15.99 10.37
N ILE A 8 -24.88 -16.82 9.72
CA ILE A 8 -24.46 -17.55 8.51
C ILE A 8 -24.41 -16.60 7.31
N ALA A 9 -25.39 -15.71 7.18
CA ALA A 9 -25.43 -14.72 6.10
C ALA A 9 -24.32 -13.66 6.25
N GLU A 10 -24.07 -13.15 7.46
CA GLU A 10 -22.97 -12.22 7.73
C GLU A 10 -21.60 -12.85 7.43
N ARG A 11 -21.41 -14.12 7.79
CA ARG A 11 -20.18 -14.86 7.50
C ARG A 11 -20.00 -15.13 6.00
N TYR A 12 -21.07 -15.46 5.27
CA TYR A 12 -21.01 -15.66 3.81
C TYR A 12 -20.66 -14.35 3.07
N ILE A 13 -21.17 -13.21 3.52
CA ILE A 13 -20.89 -11.91 2.89
C ILE A 13 -19.45 -11.46 3.17
N ALA A 14 -18.94 -11.71 4.37
CA ALA A 14 -17.52 -11.49 4.68
C ALA A 14 -16.62 -12.45 3.87
N GLU A 15 -16.97 -13.73 3.79
CA GLU A 15 -16.22 -14.74 3.02
C GLU A 15 -16.20 -14.41 1.51
N GLU A 16 -17.31 -14.01 0.88
CA GLU A 16 -17.32 -13.62 -0.55
C GLU A 16 -16.63 -12.27 -0.84
N ALA A 17 -16.71 -11.29 0.08
CA ALA A 17 -15.99 -10.03 -0.05
C ALA A 17 -14.47 -10.21 0.14
N VAL A 18 -14.07 -11.11 1.04
CA VAL A 18 -12.69 -11.56 1.19
C VAL A 18 -12.25 -12.36 -0.05
N GLU A 19 -13.10 -13.20 -0.64
CA GLU A 19 -12.78 -13.96 -1.86
C GLU A 19 -12.62 -13.04 -3.09
N PHE A 20 -13.37 -11.94 -3.18
CA PHE A 20 -13.19 -10.90 -4.21
C PHE A 20 -11.92 -10.07 -3.99
N CYS A 21 -11.64 -9.66 -2.75
CA CYS A 21 -10.40 -8.95 -2.42
C CYS A 21 -9.17 -9.85 -2.60
N THR A 22 -9.26 -11.13 -2.23
CA THR A 22 -8.18 -12.09 -2.43
C THR A 22 -8.02 -12.45 -3.90
N GLN A 23 -9.06 -12.67 -4.72
CA GLN A 23 -8.85 -12.93 -6.16
C GLN A 23 -8.15 -11.79 -6.93
N HIS A 24 -8.17 -10.55 -6.43
CA HIS A 24 -7.39 -9.44 -7.00
C HIS A 24 -6.09 -9.12 -6.24
N LEU A 25 -5.86 -9.72 -5.07
CA LEU A 25 -4.69 -9.48 -4.21
C LEU A 25 -3.87 -10.75 -3.88
N SER A 26 -4.33 -11.95 -4.27
CA SER A 26 -3.84 -13.24 -3.77
C SER A 26 -2.44 -13.61 -4.25
N ASP A 27 -1.95 -12.92 -5.29
CA ASP A 27 -0.60 -13.13 -5.82
C ASP A 27 0.26 -11.86 -5.79
N VAL A 28 -0.17 -10.80 -5.11
CA VAL A 28 0.54 -9.51 -5.10
C VAL A 28 0.96 -9.19 -3.67
N SER A 29 2.28 -9.26 -3.42
CA SER A 29 2.86 -8.78 -2.18
C SER A 29 2.58 -7.28 -2.07
N THR A 30 1.56 -6.94 -1.30
CA THR A 30 0.87 -5.67 -1.42
C THR A 30 1.71 -4.57 -0.80
N VAL A 31 2.10 -3.68 -1.70
CA VAL A 31 2.91 -2.52 -1.47
C VAL A 31 2.00 -1.38 -0.95
N GLY A 32 2.38 -0.72 0.14
CA GLY A 32 1.66 0.40 0.74
C GLY A 32 2.55 1.64 0.90
N VAL A 33 2.08 2.80 0.47
CA VAL A 33 2.67 4.12 0.78
C VAL A 33 1.76 4.77 1.83
N PRO A 34 2.30 5.46 2.85
CA PRO A 34 1.47 6.25 3.74
C PRO A 34 0.75 7.35 2.96
N SER A 35 -0.58 7.39 3.03
CA SER A 35 -1.41 8.33 2.28
C SER A 35 -0.95 9.80 2.42
N SER A 36 -1.03 10.55 1.31
CA SER A 36 -0.68 11.97 1.16
C SER A 36 0.82 12.30 1.30
N GLN A 37 1.70 11.57 0.63
CA GLN A 37 3.13 11.80 0.77
C GLN A 37 3.65 12.88 -0.17
N LYS A 38 3.79 14.12 0.32
CA LYS A 38 4.61 15.12 -0.37
C LYS A 38 6.04 14.61 -0.53
N MET A 39 6.51 14.57 -1.77
CA MET A 39 7.86 14.17 -2.12
C MET A 39 8.90 14.94 -1.28
N GLY A 40 9.84 14.24 -0.64
CA GLY A 40 10.97 14.83 0.09
C GLY A 40 10.83 15.03 1.61
N VAL A 41 9.69 14.70 2.25
CA VAL A 41 9.50 14.82 3.74
C VAL A 41 9.77 13.49 4.47
N SER A 42 10.64 12.67 3.89
CA SER A 42 10.86 11.30 4.33
C SER A 42 12.35 10.99 4.27
N LYS A 43 12.87 10.21 5.22
CA LYS A 43 14.28 9.84 5.24
C LYS A 43 14.53 8.47 5.87
N PRO A 44 15.53 7.72 5.37
CA PRO A 44 15.98 6.52 6.06
C PRO A 44 16.67 6.87 7.38
N LEU A 45 16.55 5.98 8.36
CA LEU A 45 17.21 6.09 9.66
C LEU A 45 18.30 5.03 9.85
N SER A 46 18.55 4.21 8.81
CA SER A 46 19.53 3.14 8.78
C SER A 46 20.31 3.18 7.46
N GLY A 47 21.46 2.50 7.41
CA GLY A 47 22.14 2.23 6.14
C GLY A 47 21.28 1.33 5.25
N CYS A 48 21.41 1.49 3.93
CA CYS A 48 20.68 0.67 2.98
C CYS A 48 21.38 -0.67 2.70
N THR A 49 20.57 -1.65 2.33
CA THR A 49 21.02 -2.79 1.51
C THR A 49 20.42 -2.62 0.13
N VAL A 50 21.16 -2.87 -0.94
CA VAL A 50 20.61 -2.77 -2.31
C VAL A 50 20.26 -4.17 -2.79
N SER A 51 19.04 -4.35 -3.28
CA SER A 51 18.61 -5.59 -3.94
C SER A 51 18.21 -5.31 -5.37
N VAL A 52 18.46 -6.28 -6.25
CA VAL A 52 17.79 -6.36 -7.54
C VAL A 52 16.46 -7.07 -7.29
N VAL A 53 15.36 -6.40 -7.61
CA VAL A 53 14.00 -6.92 -7.40
C VAL A 53 13.49 -7.54 -8.70
N ASP A 54 12.63 -8.55 -8.58
CA ASP A 54 11.92 -9.12 -9.72
C ASP A 54 11.12 -8.03 -10.47
N GLN A 55 11.12 -8.10 -11.81
CA GLN A 55 10.53 -7.04 -12.64
C GLN A 55 9.02 -6.92 -12.44
N ASP A 56 8.30 -8.04 -12.26
CA ASP A 56 6.85 -8.01 -12.09
C ASP A 56 6.50 -7.39 -10.75
N LEU A 57 7.28 -7.70 -9.71
CA LEU A 57 7.10 -7.10 -8.40
C LEU A 57 7.47 -5.60 -8.38
N LEU A 58 8.50 -5.19 -9.12
CA LEU A 58 8.85 -3.79 -9.29
C LEU A 58 7.76 -3.03 -10.06
N ASN A 59 7.18 -3.64 -11.09
CA ASN A 59 6.05 -3.07 -11.84
C ASN A 59 4.82 -2.90 -10.95
N GLN A 60 4.50 -3.86 -10.09
CA GLN A 60 3.41 -3.74 -9.11
C GLN A 60 3.64 -2.56 -8.16
N ALA A 61 4.86 -2.43 -7.62
CA ALA A 61 5.21 -1.32 -6.74
C ALA A 61 5.12 0.04 -7.47
N HIS A 62 5.53 0.08 -8.73
CA HIS A 62 5.44 1.27 -9.57
C HIS A 62 3.97 1.66 -9.87
N LEU A 63 3.13 0.71 -10.25
CA LEU A 63 1.70 0.93 -10.49
C LEU A 63 1.02 1.48 -9.22
N TYR A 64 1.32 0.89 -8.06
CA TYR A 64 0.80 1.40 -6.79
C TYR A 64 1.18 2.87 -6.56
N VAL A 65 2.44 3.25 -6.84
CA VAL A 65 2.88 4.65 -6.75
C VAL A 65 2.09 5.54 -7.70
N LEU A 66 1.87 5.13 -8.95
CA LEU A 66 1.10 5.92 -9.91
C LEU A 66 -0.33 6.17 -9.46
N GLU A 67 -0.99 5.17 -8.86
CA GLU A 67 -2.38 5.28 -8.40
C GLU A 67 -2.54 6.13 -7.11
N ASN A 68 -1.52 6.14 -6.25
CA ASN A 68 -1.61 6.70 -4.89
C ASN A 68 -0.80 7.98 -4.65
N THR A 69 -0.13 8.52 -5.67
CA THR A 69 0.65 9.76 -5.57
C THR A 69 -0.21 10.96 -5.95
N GLU A 70 -0.32 11.96 -5.05
CA GLU A 70 -1.16 13.16 -5.24
C GLU A 70 -0.77 13.96 -6.50
N GLU A 71 0.53 13.97 -6.82
CA GLU A 71 1.06 14.63 -8.01
C GLU A 71 0.50 14.02 -9.31
N VAL A 72 0.25 12.70 -9.37
CA VAL A 72 -0.37 12.06 -10.54
C VAL A 72 -1.86 12.41 -10.61
N GLN A 73 -2.55 12.45 -9.47
CA GLN A 73 -3.98 12.75 -9.42
C GLN A 73 -4.27 14.21 -9.79
N SER A 74 -3.45 15.15 -9.30
CA SER A 74 -3.63 16.58 -9.55
C SER A 74 -3.43 16.94 -11.03
N GLU A 75 -2.53 16.23 -11.73
CA GLU A 75 -2.17 16.54 -13.11
C GLU A 75 -3.16 15.94 -14.14
N LEU A 76 -4.04 15.03 -13.71
CA LEU A 76 -5.19 14.57 -14.49
C LEU A 76 -6.37 15.55 -14.48
N GLU A 77 -6.38 16.49 -13.53
CA GLU A 77 -7.46 17.47 -13.33
C GLU A 77 -7.15 18.85 -13.95
N GLU A 78 -5.87 19.15 -14.21
CA GLU A 78 -5.45 20.44 -14.78
C GLU A 78 -5.31 20.39 -16.31
N ASP A 79 -6.35 20.87 -17.00
CA ASP A 79 -6.22 21.25 -18.41
C ASP A 79 -5.22 22.42 -18.52
N ASN A 80 -4.07 22.17 -19.16
CA ASN A 80 -3.27 23.13 -19.92
C ASN A 80 -1.99 23.75 -19.32
N ASN A 81 -1.29 23.07 -18.40
CA ASN A 81 0.14 23.33 -18.17
C ASN A 81 0.93 22.05 -18.53
N GLY A 82 1.93 22.15 -19.41
CA GLY A 82 2.64 20.99 -19.94
C GLY A 82 3.18 20.03 -18.87
N VAL A 83 3.41 18.77 -19.26
CA VAL A 83 3.84 17.65 -18.38
C VAL A 83 4.94 18.07 -17.40
N SER A 84 4.67 17.96 -16.09
CA SER A 84 5.63 18.25 -15.03
C SER A 84 6.86 17.36 -15.13
N GLU A 85 7.99 17.88 -14.64
CA GLU A 85 9.23 17.09 -14.61
C GLU A 85 9.06 15.82 -13.77
N ASN A 86 8.31 15.86 -12.66
CA ASN A 86 8.02 14.70 -11.84
C ASN A 86 7.24 13.62 -12.61
N LEU A 87 6.20 14.02 -13.35
CA LEU A 87 5.41 13.08 -14.15
C LEU A 87 6.26 12.39 -15.24
N ARG A 88 7.25 13.10 -15.82
CA ARG A 88 8.20 12.48 -16.77
C ARG A 88 9.06 11.40 -16.12
N TRP A 89 9.52 11.61 -14.88
CA TRP A 89 10.32 10.61 -14.16
C TRP A 89 9.46 9.45 -13.68
N LEU A 90 8.22 9.70 -13.25
CA LEU A 90 7.25 8.64 -12.97
C LEU A 90 7.00 7.78 -14.21
N ALA A 91 6.73 8.39 -15.37
CA ALA A 91 6.50 7.66 -16.61
C ALA A 91 7.73 6.86 -17.10
N ALA A 92 8.94 7.26 -16.74
CA ALA A 92 10.17 6.53 -17.05
C ALA A 92 10.35 5.26 -16.18
N GLY A 93 9.67 5.19 -15.03
CA GLY A 93 9.76 4.09 -14.09
C GLY A 93 10.95 4.19 -13.11
N PRO A 94 10.92 3.38 -12.04
CA PRO A 94 11.98 3.36 -11.03
C PRO A 94 13.19 2.54 -11.50
N ASN A 95 14.34 2.77 -10.85
CA ASN A 95 15.54 1.95 -11.01
C ASN A 95 15.31 0.51 -10.48
N MET A 96 15.86 -0.50 -11.17
CA MET A 96 15.79 -1.91 -10.74
C MET A 96 16.63 -2.22 -9.50
N ALA A 97 17.67 -1.43 -9.23
CA ALA A 97 18.44 -1.53 -8.00
C ALA A 97 17.70 -0.78 -6.90
N VAL A 98 16.96 -1.51 -6.07
CA VAL A 98 16.10 -0.94 -5.03
C VAL A 98 16.86 -0.92 -3.69
N PRO A 99 17.05 0.25 -3.06
CA PRO A 99 17.52 0.34 -1.69
C PRO A 99 16.45 -0.11 -0.69
N LEU A 100 16.87 -0.90 0.29
CA LEU A 100 16.05 -1.41 1.37
C LEU A 100 16.53 -0.88 2.73
N TYR A 101 15.58 -0.56 3.59
CA TYR A 101 15.84 0.00 4.92
C TYR A 101 15.16 -0.80 6.02
N ARG A 102 15.82 -0.85 7.18
CA ARG A 102 15.25 -1.51 8.38
C ARG A 102 14.32 -0.59 9.16
N ASN A 103 14.49 0.71 8.98
CA ASN A 103 13.68 1.73 9.60
C ASN A 103 13.72 3.02 8.80
N TYR A 104 12.60 3.71 8.81
CA TYR A 104 12.36 4.86 7.96
C TYR A 104 11.50 5.88 8.70
N LEU A 105 11.76 7.16 8.46
CA LEU A 105 11.00 8.27 9.03
C LEU A 105 10.12 8.88 7.96
N ILE A 106 8.80 8.82 8.13
CA ILE A 106 7.84 9.44 7.22
C ILE A 106 6.97 10.40 8.04
N LYS A 107 6.96 11.69 7.67
CA LYS A 107 6.20 12.74 8.37
C LYS A 107 6.44 12.76 9.90
N GLY A 108 7.66 12.48 10.34
CA GLY A 108 8.04 12.44 11.75
C GLY A 108 7.66 11.15 12.50
N ILE A 109 6.97 10.21 11.84
CA ILE A 109 6.65 8.89 12.39
C ILE A 109 7.72 7.91 11.94
N LYS A 110 8.28 7.17 12.90
CA LYS A 110 9.28 6.14 12.64
C LYS A 110 8.58 4.80 12.41
N PHE A 111 8.87 4.19 11.27
CA PHE A 111 8.45 2.84 10.89
C PHE A 111 9.64 1.89 10.95
N ASN A 112 9.41 0.66 11.37
CA ASN A 112 10.40 -0.42 11.42
C ASN A 112 9.91 -1.59 10.57
N ILE A 113 10.85 -2.39 10.05
CA ILE A 113 10.51 -3.73 9.56
C ILE A 113 10.27 -4.69 10.73
N LYS A 114 9.46 -5.73 10.54
CA LYS A 114 9.11 -6.72 11.55
C LYS A 114 10.33 -7.38 12.20
N ALA A 115 11.31 -7.76 11.39
CA ALA A 115 12.56 -8.36 11.88
C ALA A 115 13.32 -7.43 12.86
N GLN A 116 13.13 -6.11 12.75
CA GLN A 116 13.75 -5.14 13.64
C GLN A 116 12.95 -4.97 14.95
N ASP A 117 11.64 -5.11 14.89
CA ASP A 117 10.74 -5.08 16.05
C ASP A 117 10.94 -6.30 16.95
N ASP A 118 11.17 -7.49 16.39
CA ASP A 118 11.34 -8.73 17.15
C ASP A 118 12.56 -8.74 18.09
N VAL A 119 13.51 -7.85 17.83
CA VAL A 119 14.77 -7.76 18.58
C VAL A 119 14.89 -6.47 19.40
N ARG A 120 13.85 -5.61 19.43
CA ARG A 120 13.86 -4.33 20.15
C ARG A 120 12.63 -4.14 21.01
N THR A 121 12.72 -3.21 21.95
CA THR A 121 11.61 -2.85 22.85
C THR A 121 10.56 -1.93 22.19
N THR A 122 10.89 -1.29 21.06
CA THR A 122 9.97 -0.41 20.32
C THR A 122 9.34 -1.15 19.15
N GLN A 123 8.02 -1.31 19.16
CA GLN A 123 7.25 -1.96 18.10
C GLN A 123 6.58 -0.94 17.19
N ASN A 124 7.14 -0.73 15.99
CA ASN A 124 6.63 0.24 15.01
C ASN A 124 6.55 -0.36 13.58
N SER A 125 6.30 -1.67 13.46
CA SER A 125 6.10 -2.37 12.18
C SER A 125 4.64 -2.49 11.76
N GLY A 126 3.68 -2.18 12.65
CA GLY A 126 2.27 -2.18 12.30
C GLY A 126 1.87 -0.98 11.45
N VAL A 127 1.07 -1.22 10.42
CA VAL A 127 0.45 -0.19 9.56
C VAL A 127 -1.05 -0.42 9.43
N TYR A 128 -1.77 0.66 9.12
CA TYR A 128 -3.20 0.65 8.85
C TYR A 128 -3.46 1.39 7.54
N LEU A 129 -4.18 0.74 6.62
CA LEU A 129 -4.62 1.30 5.35
C LEU A 129 -6.13 1.42 5.35
N LEU A 130 -6.64 2.63 5.10
CA LEU A 130 -8.06 2.85 4.86
C LEU A 130 -8.28 2.91 3.36
N ALA A 131 -8.84 1.85 2.78
CA ALA A 131 -9.10 1.77 1.34
C ALA A 131 -10.59 1.90 1.05
N GLN A 132 -10.91 2.52 -0.07
CA GLN A 132 -12.27 2.63 -0.55
C GLN A 132 -12.57 1.41 -1.45
N THR A 133 -13.50 0.57 -1.03
CA THR A 133 -13.81 -0.72 -1.68
C THR A 133 -15.30 -0.83 -2.03
N MET A 134 -15.60 -1.61 -3.06
CA MET A 134 -16.98 -1.94 -3.41
C MET A 134 -17.45 -3.12 -2.56
N GLN A 135 -18.51 -2.90 -1.78
CA GLN A 135 -19.17 -3.93 -0.98
C GLN A 135 -20.63 -4.08 -1.40
N VAL A 136 -21.22 -5.25 -1.24
CA VAL A 136 -22.67 -5.41 -1.42
C VAL A 136 -23.39 -5.10 -0.13
N ALA A 137 -24.46 -4.29 -0.19
CA ALA A 137 -25.16 -3.83 1.00
C ALA A 137 -25.84 -4.98 1.78
N SER A 138 -26.24 -6.05 1.09
CA SER A 138 -26.68 -7.30 1.72
C SER A 138 -26.76 -8.45 0.71
N ALA A 139 -26.89 -9.70 1.17
CA ALA A 139 -27.15 -10.85 0.29
C ALA A 139 -28.42 -10.70 -0.59
N LYS A 140 -29.36 -9.85 -0.17
CA LYS A 140 -30.60 -9.55 -0.93
C LYS A 140 -30.43 -8.38 -1.89
N ASP A 141 -29.45 -7.53 -1.67
CA ASP A 141 -29.16 -6.34 -2.46
C ASP A 141 -27.73 -6.41 -3.00
N LYS A 142 -27.62 -6.88 -4.25
CA LYS A 142 -26.34 -7.06 -4.94
C LYS A 142 -25.79 -5.75 -5.51
N ASN A 143 -26.40 -4.61 -5.23
CA ASN A 143 -25.86 -3.34 -5.68
C ASN A 143 -24.55 -3.04 -4.92
N PRO A 144 -23.43 -2.86 -5.63
CA PRO A 144 -22.18 -2.48 -5.00
C PRO A 144 -22.30 -1.05 -4.45
N ILE A 145 -22.11 -0.91 -3.14
CA ILE A 145 -21.92 0.34 -2.43
C ILE A 145 -20.42 0.58 -2.23
N LEU A 146 -20.01 1.82 -2.37
CA LEU A 146 -18.63 2.23 -2.13
C LEU A 146 -18.46 2.55 -0.64
N SER A 147 -17.63 1.80 0.07
CA SER A 147 -17.41 1.98 1.52
C SER A 147 -15.93 1.97 1.86
N ASN A 148 -15.57 2.61 2.99
CA ASN A 148 -14.19 2.61 3.48
C ASN A 148 -13.95 1.38 4.35
N MET A 149 -12.96 0.56 4.00
CA MET A 149 -12.54 -0.62 4.74
C MET A 149 -11.12 -0.44 5.26
N GLY A 150 -10.92 -0.81 6.52
CA GLY A 150 -9.64 -0.73 7.19
C GLY A 150 -8.88 -2.05 7.10
N PHE A 151 -7.62 -1.99 6.69
CA PHE A 151 -6.71 -3.12 6.61
C PHE A 151 -5.54 -2.90 7.55
N TYR A 152 -5.21 -3.92 8.34
CA TYR A 152 -4.02 -3.91 9.18
C TYR A 152 -2.93 -4.76 8.55
N GLY A 153 -1.71 -4.26 8.58
CA GLY A 153 -0.56 -4.96 8.02
C GLY A 153 0.67 -4.83 8.89
N VAL A 154 1.64 -5.69 8.63
CA VAL A 154 2.95 -5.71 9.26
C VAL A 154 4.02 -5.51 8.20
N ILE A 155 4.84 -4.48 8.35
CA ILE A 155 5.91 -4.14 7.41
C ILE A 155 6.99 -5.24 7.44
N GLN A 156 7.18 -5.91 6.31
CA GLN A 156 8.27 -6.86 6.11
C GLN A 156 9.51 -6.17 5.51
N GLU A 157 9.29 -5.28 4.54
CA GLU A 157 10.36 -4.53 3.89
C GLU A 157 9.96 -3.08 3.64
N ILE A 158 10.95 -2.19 3.64
CA ILE A 158 10.81 -0.79 3.25
C ILE A 158 11.75 -0.57 2.09
N TRP A 159 11.19 -0.24 0.94
CA TRP A 159 11.89 0.04 -0.31
C TRP A 159 11.92 1.53 -0.58
N ASP A 160 12.99 2.05 -1.16
CA ASP A 160 12.98 3.34 -1.82
C ASP A 160 12.94 3.11 -3.33
N LEU A 161 11.83 3.46 -3.98
CA LEU A 161 11.78 3.46 -5.44
C LEU A 161 12.46 4.73 -5.95
N ASP A 162 13.61 4.56 -6.60
CA ASP A 162 14.42 5.65 -7.13
C ASP A 162 14.00 6.01 -8.56
N TYR A 163 13.38 7.18 -8.71
CA TYR A 163 13.00 7.78 -9.99
C TYR A 163 14.03 8.82 -10.46
N GLN A 164 15.29 8.66 -10.04
CA GLN A 164 16.47 9.48 -10.37
C GLN A 164 16.47 10.88 -9.74
N LYS A 165 15.37 11.63 -9.86
CA LYS A 165 15.24 12.96 -9.24
C LYS A 165 14.74 12.91 -7.81
N PHE A 166 13.99 11.87 -7.47
CA PHE A 166 13.36 11.70 -6.18
C PHE A 166 13.19 10.22 -5.89
N THR A 167 13.00 9.92 -4.61
CA THR A 167 12.65 8.59 -4.14
C THR A 167 11.27 8.61 -3.49
N ILE A 168 10.54 7.52 -3.65
CA ILE A 168 9.29 7.28 -2.94
C ILE A 168 9.49 6.04 -2.08
N PRO A 169 9.38 6.14 -0.74
CA PRO A 169 9.44 4.97 0.13
C PRO A 169 8.14 4.18 0.03
N VAL A 170 8.27 2.88 0.00
CA VAL A 170 7.24 1.93 -0.36
C VAL A 170 7.33 0.74 0.60
N PHE A 171 6.25 0.43 1.31
CA PHE A 171 6.25 -0.64 2.30
C PHE A 171 5.70 -1.92 1.71
N ARG A 172 6.43 -3.02 1.85
CA ARG A 172 5.89 -4.34 1.59
C ARG A 172 5.37 -4.92 2.89
N CYS A 173 4.09 -5.26 2.93
CA CYS A 173 3.41 -5.66 4.14
C CYS A 173 2.81 -7.05 4.01
N ASP A 174 2.79 -7.78 5.12
CA ASP A 174 1.88 -8.91 5.30
C ASP A 174 0.58 -8.35 5.88
N TRP A 175 -0.52 -8.50 5.16
CA TRP A 175 -1.83 -8.02 5.60
C TRP A 175 -2.56 -9.09 6.38
N ILE A 176 -3.26 -8.68 7.43
CA ILE A 176 -4.05 -9.59 8.25
C ILE A 176 -5.42 -9.71 7.58
N ASP A 177 -5.79 -10.93 7.20
CA ASP A 177 -7.14 -11.23 6.74
C ASP A 177 -8.13 -10.89 7.85
N SER A 178 -9.05 -9.97 7.58
CA SER A 178 -10.21 -9.73 8.44
C SER A 178 -11.18 -10.89 8.25
N SER A 179 -10.98 -11.96 9.02
CA SER A 179 -11.89 -13.11 9.14
C SER A 179 -13.27 -12.72 9.64
#